data_AF-A0A6C0DJR1-F1
#
_entry.id   AF-A0A6C0DJR1-F1
#
_cell.length_a   1.000
_cell.length_b   1.000
_cell.length_c   1.000
_cell.angle_alpha   90.00
_cell.angle_beta   90.00
_cell.angle_gamma   90.00
#
_symmetry.space_group_name_H-M   'P 1'
#
loop_
_entity.id
_entity.type
_entity.pdbx_description
1 polymer ?
#
loop_
_entity_poly.entity_id
_entity_poly.type
_entity_poly.pdbx_seq_one_letter_code
_entity_poly.pdbx_strand_id
1 'polypeptide(L)'
;MDSTLGIIITGQIRTFFSKGGANELLKVINKSKSVYSRIVLIMVISGDYKSYLLSELFKNISDLYILIINYNEYEDHMLEYVEKLKNNSSFIKICQAYLNSSNYAKKEISDPSVYIIGVMRQLYQVRIGIDSINQYERNNKIKFNVIMKTRFDIAYPEDFYPHIPGGSLIDKISFNGMGISFNTHNIEEYIIWLKQQQIILPNCRVSCDFSKSFGGAYMYNYQSLENISKGDDNILYCFNDHFFFSKREVFVKLYDFINIYGTVYNNNIQHTFAAEAQLLIACFHVNISPLMFLPNTYSIIR
;
A
#
# COMPACT_ATOMS: atom_id res chain seq x y z
N MET A 1 -10.40 -6.22 -24.65
CA MET A 1 -11.04 -5.54 -23.51
C MET A 1 -10.26 -4.26 -23.27
N ASP A 2 -10.94 -3.13 -23.09
CA ASP A 2 -10.27 -1.89 -22.72
C ASP A 2 -9.58 -2.06 -21.36
N SER A 3 -8.29 -1.78 -21.32
CA SER A 3 -7.48 -1.88 -20.11
C SER A 3 -7.60 -0.57 -19.33
N THR A 4 -8.14 -0.62 -18.12
CA THR A 4 -8.51 0.56 -17.34
C THR A 4 -7.85 0.53 -15.96
N LEU A 5 -7.30 1.69 -15.57
CA LEU A 5 -6.57 1.89 -14.32
C LEU A 5 -7.25 2.96 -13.45
N GLY A 6 -7.57 2.59 -12.21
CA GLY A 6 -7.99 3.53 -11.17
C GLY A 6 -6.81 3.88 -10.28
N ILE A 7 -6.56 5.16 -10.04
CA ILE A 7 -5.47 5.64 -9.19
C ILE A 7 -6.08 6.48 -8.08
N ILE A 8 -6.03 5.98 -6.85
CA ILE A 8 -6.39 6.71 -5.64
C ILE A 8 -5.14 7.42 -5.14
N ILE A 9 -5.21 8.74 -4.99
CA ILE A 9 -4.13 9.53 -4.42
C ILE A 9 -4.57 10.12 -3.09
N THR A 10 -3.78 9.88 -2.05
CA THR A 10 -4.02 10.31 -0.67
C THR A 10 -2.97 11.34 -0.26
N GLY A 11 -3.30 12.17 0.74
CA GLY A 11 -2.34 13.10 1.33
C GLY A 11 -2.86 14.53 1.48
N GLN A 12 -1.92 15.49 1.51
CA GLN A 12 -2.20 16.91 1.70
C GLN A 12 -1.78 17.70 0.46
N ILE A 13 -2.60 18.66 0.02
CA ILE A 13 -2.32 19.38 -1.23
C ILE A 13 -0.98 20.12 -1.23
N ARG A 14 -0.51 20.58 -0.06
CA ARG A 14 0.78 21.28 0.08
C ARG A 14 1.98 20.40 -0.27
N THR A 15 1.88 19.09 -0.13
CA THR A 15 3.00 18.18 -0.44
C THR A 15 3.16 17.98 -1.94
N PHE A 16 2.10 18.19 -2.72
CA PHE A 16 2.10 18.11 -4.18
C PHE A 16 3.07 19.08 -4.85
N PHE A 17 3.11 20.33 -4.35
CA PHE A 17 3.94 21.40 -4.90
C PHE A 17 5.33 21.47 -4.23
N SER A 18 5.68 20.49 -3.40
CA SER A 18 7.05 20.34 -2.90
C SER A 18 7.97 19.85 -4.03
N LYS A 19 9.28 20.18 -3.96
CA LYS A 19 10.23 19.97 -5.06
C LYS A 19 10.25 18.50 -5.52
N GLY A 20 9.64 18.21 -6.68
CA GLY A 20 9.77 16.93 -7.42
C GLY A 20 8.56 15.99 -7.40
N GLY A 21 7.65 16.10 -6.43
CA GLY A 21 6.56 15.11 -6.25
C GLY A 21 5.60 14.99 -7.45
N ALA A 22 5.23 16.14 -8.05
CA ALA A 22 4.39 16.16 -9.26
C ALA A 22 5.06 15.47 -10.45
N ASN A 23 6.38 15.59 -10.62
CA ASN A 23 7.09 14.99 -11.76
C ASN A 23 7.11 13.46 -11.68
N GLU A 24 7.28 12.89 -10.50
CA GLU A 24 7.34 11.44 -10.34
C GLU A 24 5.98 10.78 -10.57
N LEU A 25 4.89 11.40 -10.10
CA LEU A 25 3.53 10.92 -10.42
C LEU A 25 3.25 10.95 -11.94
N LEU A 26 3.69 12.01 -12.62
CA LEU A 26 3.55 12.12 -14.07
C LEU A 26 4.32 11.01 -14.81
N LYS A 27 5.51 10.64 -14.34
CA LYS A 27 6.27 9.49 -14.90
C LYS A 27 5.47 8.19 -14.79
N VAL A 28 4.88 7.91 -13.63
CA VAL A 28 4.08 6.69 -13.43
C VAL A 28 2.83 6.68 -14.31
N ILE A 29 2.14 7.82 -14.43
CA ILE A 29 0.98 7.95 -15.33
C ILE A 29 1.41 7.69 -16.78
N ASN A 30 2.52 8.30 -17.23
CA ASN A 30 3.02 8.12 -18.59
C ASN A 30 3.45 6.67 -18.88
N LYS A 31 4.14 6.01 -17.95
CA LYS A 31 4.44 4.57 -18.08
C LYS A 31 3.16 3.73 -18.14
N SER A 32 2.17 4.05 -17.32
CA SER A 32 0.87 3.35 -17.29
C SER A 32 0.09 3.47 -18.60
N LYS A 33 0.21 4.59 -19.32
CA LYS A 33 -0.45 4.77 -20.63
C LYS A 33 -0.01 3.78 -21.71
N SER A 34 1.15 3.14 -21.54
CA SER A 34 1.57 2.06 -22.45
C SER A 34 0.75 0.77 -22.29
N VAL A 35 0.04 0.62 -21.17
CA VAL A 35 -0.71 -0.60 -20.79
C VAL A 35 -2.21 -0.35 -20.69
N TYR A 36 -2.62 0.86 -20.29
CA TYR A 36 -4.01 1.22 -20.02
C TYR A 36 -4.54 2.25 -21.01
N SER A 37 -5.67 1.95 -21.63
CA SER A 37 -6.39 2.84 -22.54
C SER A 37 -7.20 3.91 -21.80
N ARG A 38 -7.46 3.73 -20.50
CA ARG A 38 -8.14 4.71 -19.65
C ARG A 38 -7.52 4.78 -18.27
N ILE A 39 -7.22 5.99 -17.81
CA ILE A 39 -6.72 6.24 -16.46
C ILE A 39 -7.67 7.21 -15.75
N VAL A 40 -8.07 6.85 -14.53
CA VAL A 40 -8.96 7.65 -13.68
C VAL A 40 -8.20 7.97 -12.39
N LEU A 41 -7.97 9.25 -12.13
CA LEU A 41 -7.38 9.77 -10.90
C LEU A 41 -8.47 10.17 -9.93
N ILE A 42 -8.44 9.62 -8.71
CA ILE A 42 -9.28 10.04 -7.59
C ILE A 42 -8.35 10.58 -6.51
N MET A 43 -8.34 11.90 -6.34
CA MET A 43 -7.49 12.61 -5.42
C MET A 43 -8.30 12.92 -4.15
N VAL A 44 -8.09 12.15 -3.09
CA VAL A 44 -8.71 12.38 -1.78
C VAL A 44 -7.72 13.13 -0.92
N ILE A 45 -7.86 14.45 -0.85
CA ILE A 45 -6.80 15.35 -0.35
C ILE A 45 -7.32 16.25 0.77
N SER A 46 -6.47 16.52 1.75
CA SER A 46 -6.75 17.54 2.77
C SER A 46 -6.19 18.90 2.32
N GLY A 47 -6.99 19.96 2.47
CA GLY A 47 -6.59 21.35 2.29
C GLY A 47 -7.25 22.04 1.09
N ASP A 48 -7.76 23.26 1.33
CA ASP A 48 -8.71 23.92 0.42
C ASP A 48 -8.08 24.85 -0.64
N TYR A 49 -6.87 25.37 -0.41
CA TYR A 49 -6.46 26.63 -1.06
C TYR A 49 -5.92 26.52 -2.50
N LYS A 50 -5.81 25.32 -3.09
CA LYS A 50 -5.06 25.10 -4.35
C LYS A 50 -5.57 23.99 -5.28
N SER A 51 -6.78 23.46 -5.09
CA SER A 51 -7.29 22.33 -5.90
C SER A 51 -7.32 22.65 -7.40
N TYR A 52 -7.58 23.90 -7.78
CA TYR A 52 -7.54 24.37 -9.17
C TYR A 52 -6.18 24.15 -9.87
N LEU A 53 -5.07 24.26 -9.13
CA LEU A 53 -3.72 24.04 -9.68
C LEU A 53 -3.48 22.57 -10.05
N LEU A 54 -4.17 21.63 -9.39
CA LEU A 54 -4.11 20.21 -9.74
C LEU A 54 -4.78 19.99 -11.10
N SER A 55 -5.95 20.58 -11.30
CA SER A 55 -6.66 20.54 -12.58
C SER A 55 -5.81 21.14 -13.72
N GLU A 56 -5.08 22.23 -13.45
CA GLU A 56 -4.16 22.81 -14.44
C GLU A 56 -2.97 21.91 -14.78
N LEU A 57 -2.34 21.27 -13.78
CA LEU A 57 -1.19 20.39 -14.02
C LEU A 57 -1.53 19.27 -15.00
N PHE A 58 -2.71 18.69 -14.85
CA PHE A 58 -3.10 17.53 -15.64
C PHE A 58 -3.91 17.87 -16.90
N LYS A 59 -4.21 19.17 -17.14
CA LYS A 59 -5.06 19.63 -18.25
C LYS A 59 -4.59 19.16 -19.64
N ASN A 60 -3.29 18.99 -19.81
CA ASN A 60 -2.68 18.61 -21.10
C ASN A 60 -2.48 17.10 -21.26
N ILE A 61 -2.90 16.29 -20.29
CA ILE A 61 -2.78 14.84 -20.37
C ILE A 61 -4.08 14.29 -20.97
N SER A 62 -4.02 13.89 -22.23
CA SER A 62 -5.17 13.26 -22.90
C SER A 62 -5.65 12.02 -22.14
N ASP A 63 -6.95 11.73 -22.23
CA ASP A 63 -7.54 10.46 -21.75
C ASP A 63 -7.37 10.19 -20.25
N LEU A 64 -7.25 11.28 -19.48
CA LEU A 64 -7.13 11.28 -18.04
C LEU A 64 -8.38 11.92 -17.42
N TYR A 65 -9.16 11.13 -16.68
CA TYR A 65 -10.24 11.66 -15.86
C TYR A 65 -9.73 11.96 -14.45
N ILE A 66 -10.20 13.06 -13.85
CA ILE A 66 -9.73 13.51 -12.53
C ILE A 66 -10.93 13.88 -11.69
N LEU A 67 -10.99 13.29 -10.50
CA LEU A 67 -11.91 13.64 -9.44
C LEU A 67 -11.11 14.11 -8.23
N ILE A 68 -11.39 15.31 -7.75
CA ILE A 68 -10.78 15.86 -6.54
C ILE A 68 -11.84 15.87 -5.44
N ILE A 69 -11.52 15.25 -4.31
CA ILE A 69 -12.39 15.13 -3.13
C ILE A 69 -11.71 15.82 -1.96
N ASN A 70 -12.42 16.75 -1.35
CA ASN A 70 -11.98 17.41 -0.14
C ASN A 70 -12.16 16.49 1.07
N TYR A 71 -11.06 16.01 1.64
CA TYR A 71 -11.11 15.16 2.82
C TYR A 71 -11.70 15.87 4.05
N ASN A 72 -11.60 17.21 4.13
CA ASN A 72 -12.07 17.96 5.30
C ASN A 72 -13.58 17.75 5.54
N GLU A 73 -14.36 17.48 4.49
CA GLU A 73 -15.80 17.15 4.57
C GLU A 73 -16.09 15.82 5.30
N TYR A 74 -15.07 14.97 5.49
CA TYR A 74 -15.17 13.63 6.08
C TYR A 74 -14.41 13.51 7.40
N GLU A 75 -13.79 14.58 7.88
CA GLU A 75 -12.91 14.53 9.06
C GLU A 75 -13.68 14.14 10.32
N ASP A 76 -14.87 14.69 10.53
CA ASP A 76 -15.72 14.38 11.69
C ASP A 76 -16.10 12.89 11.75
N HIS A 77 -16.45 12.31 10.60
CA HIS A 77 -16.73 10.87 10.51
C HIS A 77 -15.51 10.03 10.88
N MET A 78 -14.33 10.39 10.39
CA MET A 78 -13.10 9.69 10.74
C MET A 78 -12.77 9.81 12.24
N LEU A 79 -12.97 10.99 12.84
CA LEU A 79 -12.77 11.19 14.28
C LEU A 79 -13.74 10.34 15.11
N GLU A 80 -14.98 10.17 14.67
CA GLU A 80 -15.94 9.25 15.31
C GLU A 80 -15.44 7.80 15.28
N TYR A 81 -14.88 7.34 14.15
CA TYR A 81 -14.27 6.01 14.05
C TYR A 81 -13.07 5.85 15.00
N VAL A 82 -12.17 6.85 15.04
CA VAL A 82 -11.03 6.84 15.96
C VAL A 82 -11.50 6.71 17.40
N GLU A 83 -12.55 7.44 17.78
CA GLU A 83 -13.04 7.44 19.16
C GLU A 83 -13.67 6.08 19.53
N LYS A 84 -14.41 5.46 18.62
CA LYS A 84 -14.91 4.08 18.80
C LYS A 84 -13.75 3.10 18.96
N LEU A 85 -12.68 3.24 18.17
CA LEU A 85 -11.53 2.37 18.22
C LEU A 85 -10.73 2.52 19.52
N LYS A 86 -10.53 3.76 19.99
CA LYS A 86 -9.88 4.03 21.30
C LYS A 86 -10.63 3.41 22.48
N ASN A 87 -11.95 3.31 22.38
CA ASN A 87 -12.81 2.68 23.38
C ASN A 87 -12.96 1.16 23.21
N ASN A 88 -12.36 0.57 22.16
CA ASN A 88 -12.40 -0.87 21.93
C ASN A 88 -11.49 -1.60 22.93
N SER A 89 -12.03 -2.58 23.65
CA SER A 89 -11.28 -3.32 24.67
C SER A 89 -10.06 -4.07 24.13
N SER A 90 -10.11 -4.54 22.88
CA SER A 90 -8.98 -5.18 22.21
C SER A 90 -7.88 -4.17 21.93
N PHE A 91 -8.23 -3.02 21.37
CA PHE A 91 -7.29 -1.92 21.10
C PHE A 91 -6.62 -1.44 22.38
N ILE A 92 -7.39 -1.21 23.45
CA ILE A 92 -6.86 -0.80 24.77
C ILE A 92 -5.85 -1.83 25.29
N LYS A 93 -6.18 -3.13 25.24
CA LYS A 93 -5.28 -4.20 25.67
C LYS A 93 -3.98 -4.22 24.86
N ILE A 94 -4.07 -4.04 23.54
CA ILE A 94 -2.89 -4.02 22.66
C ILE A 94 -2.03 -2.78 22.93
N CYS A 95 -2.65 -1.61 23.15
CA CYS A 95 -1.94 -0.40 23.55
C CYS A 95 -1.24 -0.58 24.90
N GLN A 96 -1.91 -1.13 25.91
CA GLN A 96 -1.31 -1.40 27.22
C GLN A 96 -0.18 -2.42 27.12
N ALA A 97 -0.40 -3.52 26.42
CA ALA A 97 0.63 -4.52 26.22
C ALA A 97 1.82 -3.89 25.48
N TYR A 98 1.55 -3.06 24.45
CA TYR A 98 2.59 -2.35 23.70
C TYR A 98 3.35 -1.57 24.74
N LEU A 99 2.69 -0.64 25.46
CA LEU A 99 3.16 0.23 26.57
C LEU A 99 3.67 -0.46 27.85
N ASN A 100 3.64 -1.80 27.93
CA ASN A 100 4.41 -2.59 28.91
C ASN A 100 5.62 -3.45 28.38
N SER A 101 5.74 -3.74 27.08
CA SER A 101 6.91 -4.39 26.44
C SER A 101 8.26 -3.71 26.68
N SER A 102 9.24 -4.41 27.29
CA SER A 102 10.62 -3.90 27.49
C SER A 102 11.38 -3.55 26.21
N ASN A 103 10.90 -4.01 25.05
CA ASN A 103 11.49 -3.85 23.73
C ASN A 103 10.52 -3.13 22.77
N TYR A 104 10.02 -1.93 23.10
CA TYR A 104 9.26 -1.01 22.23
C TYR A 104 9.86 -0.66 20.85
N ALA A 105 10.74 -1.49 20.29
CA ALA A 105 11.55 -1.15 19.13
C ALA A 105 12.12 0.28 19.17
N LYS A 106 12.45 0.77 20.37
CA LYS A 106 13.10 2.07 20.67
C LYS A 106 12.65 3.28 19.81
N LYS A 107 11.40 3.74 20.06
CA LYS A 107 10.86 5.13 19.91
C LYS A 107 10.39 5.65 18.52
N GLU A 108 9.64 4.88 17.73
CA GLU A 108 8.94 5.45 16.55
C GLU A 108 7.54 5.99 16.89
N ILE A 109 6.79 5.32 17.79
CA ILE A 109 5.45 5.73 18.21
C ILE A 109 5.43 5.90 19.72
N SER A 110 5.33 7.16 20.19
CA SER A 110 5.31 7.52 21.60
C SER A 110 3.99 7.24 22.29
N ASP A 111 2.87 7.48 21.60
CA ASP A 111 1.52 7.18 22.06
C ASP A 111 0.67 6.66 20.89
N PRO A 112 0.29 5.37 20.88
CA PRO A 112 -0.60 4.81 19.86
C PRO A 112 -1.93 5.55 19.72
N SER A 113 -2.45 6.12 20.80
CA SER A 113 -3.74 6.84 20.83
C SER A 113 -3.69 8.20 20.15
N VAL A 114 -2.50 8.80 20.06
CA VAL A 114 -2.26 10.03 19.28
C VAL A 114 -1.91 9.67 17.84
N TYR A 115 -1.02 8.69 17.67
CA TYR A 115 -0.54 8.26 16.36
C TYR A 115 -1.65 7.76 15.43
N ILE A 116 -2.66 7.08 15.99
CA ILE A 116 -3.79 6.52 15.26
C ILE A 116 -4.54 7.56 14.41
N ILE A 117 -4.59 8.82 14.82
CA ILE A 117 -5.32 9.86 14.06
C ILE A 117 -4.69 10.05 12.67
N GLY A 118 -3.37 10.13 12.60
CA GLY A 118 -2.65 10.31 11.35
C GLY A 118 -2.81 9.12 10.40
N VAL A 119 -2.78 7.91 10.94
CA VAL A 119 -2.97 6.68 10.16
C VAL A 119 -4.42 6.52 9.71
N MET A 120 -5.38 6.71 10.60
CA MET A 120 -6.81 6.64 10.27
C MET A 120 -7.21 7.63 9.19
N ARG A 121 -6.63 8.84 9.20
CA ARG A 121 -6.81 9.78 8.10
C ARG A 121 -6.43 9.15 6.75
N GLN A 122 -5.26 8.53 6.65
CA GLN A 122 -4.82 7.89 5.40
C GLN A 122 -5.72 6.72 5.02
N LEU A 123 -6.08 5.84 5.97
CA LEU A 123 -6.95 4.69 5.69
C LEU A 123 -8.35 5.12 5.25
N TYR A 124 -8.90 6.16 5.89
CA TYR A 124 -10.20 6.72 5.53
C TYR A 124 -10.16 7.36 4.13
N GLN A 125 -9.06 8.03 3.76
CA GLN A 125 -8.87 8.52 2.39
C GLN A 125 -8.85 7.38 1.36
N VAL A 126 -8.24 6.22 1.68
CA VAL A 126 -8.30 5.02 0.82
C VAL A 126 -9.74 4.52 0.68
N ARG A 127 -10.50 4.47 1.78
CA ARG A 127 -11.91 4.04 1.77
C ARG A 127 -12.78 4.94 0.88
N ILE A 128 -12.67 6.26 1.04
CA ILE A 128 -13.34 7.25 0.16
C ILE A 128 -12.95 7.01 -1.31
N GLY A 129 -11.66 6.76 -1.57
CA GLY A 129 -11.17 6.46 -2.91
C GLY A 129 -11.81 5.20 -3.51
N ILE A 130 -11.93 4.12 -2.73
CA ILE A 130 -12.59 2.88 -3.16
C ILE A 130 -14.09 3.12 -3.43
N ASP A 131 -14.79 3.85 -2.55
CA ASP A 131 -16.20 4.20 -2.76
C ASP A 131 -16.41 5.00 -4.05
N SER A 132 -15.50 5.96 -4.31
CA SER A 132 -15.52 6.79 -5.51
C SER A 132 -15.24 5.98 -6.78
N ILE A 133 -14.32 5.01 -6.72
CA ILE A 133 -14.09 4.05 -7.81
C ILE A 133 -15.37 3.25 -8.08
N ASN A 134 -15.98 2.67 -7.04
CA ASN A 134 -17.21 1.88 -7.17
C ASN A 134 -18.36 2.71 -7.74
N GLN A 135 -18.47 3.99 -7.36
CA GLN A 135 -19.46 4.90 -7.92
C GLN A 135 -19.19 5.21 -9.39
N TYR A 136 -17.92 5.46 -9.77
CA TYR A 136 -17.53 5.71 -11.15
C TYR A 136 -17.81 4.51 -12.06
N GLU A 137 -17.46 3.29 -11.61
CA GLU A 137 -17.76 2.03 -12.32
C GLU A 137 -19.27 1.87 -12.57
N ARG A 138 -20.10 2.10 -11.55
CA ARG A 138 -21.57 2.05 -11.67
C ARG A 138 -22.11 3.07 -12.66
N ASN A 139 -21.69 4.33 -12.54
CA ASN A 139 -22.20 5.43 -13.36
C ASN A 139 -21.80 5.29 -14.84
N ASN A 140 -20.61 4.78 -15.12
CA ASN A 140 -20.06 4.70 -16.47
C ASN A 140 -20.16 3.31 -17.10
N LYS A 141 -20.71 2.32 -16.36
CA LYS A 141 -20.80 0.91 -16.79
C LYS A 141 -19.45 0.35 -17.25
N ILE A 142 -18.40 0.67 -16.50
CA ILE A 142 -17.05 0.12 -16.71
C ILE A 142 -16.60 -0.65 -15.48
N LYS A 143 -15.50 -1.39 -15.61
CA LYS A 143 -14.80 -2.01 -14.48
C LYS A 143 -13.31 -1.80 -14.63
N PHE A 144 -12.66 -1.34 -13.57
CA PHE A 144 -11.21 -1.21 -13.55
C PHE A 144 -10.55 -2.58 -13.61
N ASN A 145 -9.42 -2.68 -14.32
CA ASN A 145 -8.59 -3.89 -14.28
C ASN A 145 -7.68 -3.86 -13.05
N VAL A 146 -7.10 -2.70 -12.78
CA VAL A 146 -6.15 -2.48 -11.69
C VAL A 146 -6.55 -1.23 -10.92
N ILE A 147 -6.42 -1.31 -9.60
CA ILE A 147 -6.46 -0.14 -8.73
C ILE A 147 -5.08 0.03 -8.10
N MET A 148 -4.62 1.28 -8.09
CA MET A 148 -3.43 1.73 -7.39
C MET A 148 -3.81 2.74 -6.30
N LYS A 149 -3.15 2.67 -5.15
CA LYS A 149 -3.08 3.74 -4.16
C LYS A 149 -1.68 4.31 -4.11
N THR A 150 -1.60 5.63 -4.06
CA THR A 150 -0.33 6.34 -3.89
C THR A 150 -0.47 7.63 -3.05
N ARG A 151 0.65 8.33 -2.85
CA ARG A 151 0.79 9.67 -2.27
C ARG A 151 1.59 10.57 -3.20
N PHE A 152 1.56 11.88 -2.96
CA PHE A 152 2.27 12.85 -3.79
C PHE A 152 3.77 13.00 -3.46
N ASP A 153 4.16 12.65 -2.25
CA ASP A 153 5.48 12.95 -1.68
C ASP A 153 6.44 11.76 -1.70
N ILE A 154 6.10 10.71 -2.46
CA ILE A 154 6.95 9.54 -2.59
C ILE A 154 7.76 9.60 -3.88
N ALA A 155 9.01 9.14 -3.80
CA ALA A 155 9.77 8.77 -4.97
C ALA A 155 9.24 7.41 -5.46
N TYR A 156 8.87 7.36 -6.74
CA TYR A 156 8.41 6.13 -7.37
C TYR A 156 9.64 5.47 -8.01
N PRO A 157 9.91 4.20 -7.73
CA PRO A 157 10.92 3.49 -8.48
C PRO A 157 10.55 3.48 -9.96
N GLU A 158 11.52 3.72 -10.85
CA GLU A 158 11.22 3.92 -12.26
C GLU A 158 10.37 2.78 -12.83
N ASP A 159 10.64 1.53 -12.46
CA ASP A 159 9.98 0.36 -13.04
C ASP A 159 8.84 -0.22 -12.18
N PHE A 160 8.50 0.43 -11.06
CA PHE A 160 7.39 0.01 -10.19
C PHE A 160 6.12 0.82 -10.50
N TYR A 161 5.48 0.48 -11.63
CA TYR A 161 4.23 1.08 -12.10
C TYR A 161 3.10 0.03 -12.10
N PRO A 162 1.83 0.43 -12.03
CA PRO A 162 0.71 -0.47 -11.73
C PRO A 162 0.32 -1.35 -12.92
N HIS A 163 1.16 -2.29 -13.35
CA HIS A 163 0.83 -3.38 -14.26
C HIS A 163 0.65 -4.69 -13.50
N ILE A 164 -0.05 -5.68 -14.04
CA ILE A 164 -0.04 -7.03 -13.44
C ILE A 164 0.76 -7.92 -14.38
N PRO A 165 1.87 -8.51 -13.94
CA PRO A 165 2.66 -9.40 -14.80
C PRO A 165 1.80 -10.59 -15.23
N GLY A 166 1.72 -10.81 -16.55
CA GLY A 166 1.23 -12.06 -17.12
C GLY A 166 2.42 -12.97 -17.38
N GLY A 167 2.31 -14.27 -17.08
CA GLY A 167 3.39 -15.22 -17.36
C GLY A 167 3.66 -16.21 -16.23
N SER A 168 4.93 -16.49 -16.01
CA SER A 168 5.45 -17.49 -15.08
C SER A 168 5.29 -17.08 -13.60
N LEU A 169 5.46 -18.04 -12.69
CA LEU A 169 5.51 -17.78 -11.26
C LEU A 169 6.60 -16.74 -10.92
N ILE A 170 7.72 -16.80 -11.62
CA ILE A 170 8.81 -15.84 -11.45
C ILE A 170 8.31 -14.45 -11.81
N ASP A 171 7.69 -14.26 -12.98
CA ASP A 171 7.18 -12.95 -13.41
C ASP A 171 6.20 -12.34 -12.38
N LYS A 172 5.36 -13.17 -11.77
CA LYS A 172 4.41 -12.77 -10.71
C LYS A 172 5.11 -12.28 -9.44
N ILE A 173 6.24 -12.87 -9.07
CA ILE A 173 6.95 -12.53 -7.83
C ILE A 173 7.97 -11.40 -8.09
N SER A 174 8.65 -11.45 -9.22
CA SER A 174 9.72 -10.54 -9.63
C SER A 174 9.24 -9.24 -10.23
N PHE A 175 8.02 -9.23 -10.79
CA PHE A 175 7.50 -8.10 -11.53
C PHE A 175 8.38 -7.79 -12.78
N ASN A 176 8.61 -8.81 -13.63
CA ASN A 176 9.67 -8.90 -14.67
C ASN A 176 9.70 -7.85 -15.82
N GLY A 177 9.14 -6.65 -15.63
CA GLY A 177 9.51 -5.44 -16.38
C GLY A 177 10.74 -4.70 -15.81
N MET A 178 11.25 -5.12 -14.64
CA MET A 178 12.27 -4.39 -13.86
C MET A 178 13.74 -4.83 -14.11
N GLY A 179 14.00 -5.75 -15.04
CA GLY A 179 15.38 -6.21 -15.35
C GLY A 179 16.10 -6.94 -14.21
N ILE A 180 15.38 -7.39 -13.18
CA ILE A 180 15.95 -8.07 -12.00
C ILE A 180 16.22 -9.53 -12.36
N SER A 181 17.50 -9.92 -12.41
CA SER A 181 17.89 -11.32 -12.47
C SER A 181 17.72 -11.95 -11.08
N PHE A 182 16.80 -12.90 -10.95
CA PHE A 182 16.66 -13.68 -9.72
C PHE A 182 17.81 -14.65 -9.61
N ASN A 183 18.73 -14.37 -8.69
CA ASN A 183 19.83 -15.28 -8.35
C ASN A 183 19.37 -16.37 -7.35
N THR A 184 18.15 -16.86 -7.51
CA THR A 184 17.58 -17.97 -6.72
C THR A 184 17.31 -19.10 -7.68
N HIS A 185 18.05 -20.20 -7.54
CA HIS A 185 17.92 -21.35 -8.44
C HIS A 185 16.57 -22.09 -8.25
N ASN A 186 15.79 -21.80 -7.19
CA ASN A 186 14.39 -22.20 -7.02
C ASN A 186 13.68 -21.32 -5.96
N ILE A 187 12.42 -20.94 -6.19
CA ILE A 187 11.55 -20.20 -5.23
C ILE A 187 11.33 -20.98 -3.92
N GLU A 188 11.34 -22.31 -3.98
CA GLU A 188 11.16 -23.18 -2.81
C GLU A 188 12.32 -23.06 -1.82
N GLU A 189 13.56 -22.99 -2.30
CA GLU A 189 14.75 -22.77 -1.47
C GLU A 189 14.67 -21.42 -0.75
N TYR A 190 14.14 -20.41 -1.44
CA TYR A 190 13.96 -19.09 -0.86
C TYR A 190 12.87 -19.06 0.23
N ILE A 191 11.74 -19.74 0.01
CA ILE A 191 10.70 -19.94 1.03
C ILE A 191 11.29 -20.64 2.26
N ILE A 192 12.09 -21.69 2.07
CA ILE A 192 12.75 -22.42 3.16
C ILE A 192 13.70 -21.50 3.93
N TRP A 193 14.52 -20.72 3.22
CA TRP A 193 15.41 -19.74 3.83
C TRP A 193 14.64 -18.69 4.67
N LEU A 194 13.53 -18.15 4.15
CA LEU A 194 12.70 -17.18 4.87
C LEU A 194 12.08 -17.77 6.14
N LYS A 195 11.62 -19.03 6.10
CA LYS A 195 11.09 -19.72 7.29
C LYS A 195 12.14 -19.88 8.39
N GLN A 196 13.41 -20.06 8.02
CA GLN A 196 14.52 -20.19 8.97
C GLN A 196 14.86 -18.88 9.69
N GLN A 197 14.44 -17.72 9.17
CA GLN A 197 14.69 -16.40 9.78
C GLN A 197 13.80 -16.10 11.03
N GLN A 198 12.96 -17.03 11.47
CA GLN A 198 12.08 -16.91 12.67
C GLN A 198 11.22 -15.63 12.72
N ILE A 199 10.60 -15.28 11.60
CA ILE A 199 9.77 -14.07 11.47
C ILE A 199 8.33 -14.38 11.88
N ILE A 200 7.92 -13.92 13.06
CA ILE A 200 6.54 -14.05 13.53
C ILE A 200 5.90 -12.67 13.54
N LEU A 201 4.78 -12.49 12.84
CA LEU A 201 3.94 -11.30 13.04
C LEU A 201 3.62 -11.13 14.52
N PRO A 202 3.72 -9.93 15.09
CA PRO A 202 4.14 -8.63 14.55
C PRO A 202 5.56 -8.22 15.00
N ASN A 203 6.45 -9.19 15.25
CA ASN A 203 7.85 -8.98 15.72
C ASN A 203 8.81 -8.55 14.62
N CYS A 204 8.29 -8.25 13.45
CA CYS A 204 9.10 -8.22 12.26
C CYS A 204 10.06 -7.04 12.36
N ARG A 205 11.35 -7.34 12.29
CA ARG A 205 12.46 -6.49 11.85
C ARG A 205 13.58 -7.49 11.70
N VAL A 206 13.67 -8.10 10.53
CA VAL A 206 14.80 -8.98 10.23
C VAL A 206 15.98 -8.08 9.88
N SER A 207 17.10 -8.29 10.57
CA SER A 207 18.41 -7.89 10.10
C SER A 207 18.74 -8.77 8.89
N CYS A 208 18.74 -8.21 7.68
CA CYS A 208 19.10 -8.97 6.47
C CYS A 208 20.53 -8.66 6.02
N ASP A 209 21.22 -9.72 5.64
CA ASP A 209 22.30 -9.73 4.66
C ASP A 209 21.71 -9.38 3.29
N PHE A 210 22.14 -8.25 2.73
CA PHE A 210 21.62 -7.66 1.49
C PHE A 210 21.83 -8.55 0.25
N SER A 211 22.73 -9.53 0.31
CA SER A 211 23.16 -10.33 -0.85
C SER A 211 22.15 -11.36 -1.35
N LYS A 212 21.08 -11.66 -0.60
CA LYS A 212 20.11 -12.75 -0.91
C LYS A 212 18.64 -12.38 -0.73
N SER A 213 18.32 -11.10 -0.58
CA SER A 213 17.00 -10.66 -0.10
C SER A 213 16.20 -9.88 -1.15
N PHE A 214 14.92 -10.22 -1.31
CA PHE A 214 13.90 -9.23 -1.72
C PHE A 214 13.68 -8.22 -0.59
N GLY A 215 14.46 -7.13 -0.55
CA GLY A 215 14.19 -5.98 0.31
C GLY A 215 14.45 -6.18 1.82
N GLY A 216 15.24 -5.30 2.41
CA GLY A 216 15.53 -5.25 3.84
C GLY A 216 14.35 -4.86 4.74
N ALA A 217 14.50 -5.22 6.02
CA ALA A 217 13.63 -5.01 7.18
C ALA A 217 12.13 -5.17 6.92
N TYR A 218 11.57 -6.26 7.48
CA TYR A 218 10.15 -6.70 7.41
C TYR A 218 9.81 -7.68 6.27
N MET A 219 10.47 -8.85 6.24
CA MET A 219 10.14 -9.93 5.30
C MET A 219 8.94 -10.76 5.77
N TYR A 220 7.74 -10.34 5.42
CA TYR A 220 6.50 -11.10 5.63
C TYR A 220 6.18 -12.07 4.50
N ASN A 221 7.06 -12.12 3.50
CA ASN A 221 6.75 -12.69 2.20
C ASN A 221 6.64 -14.21 2.20
N TYR A 222 7.14 -14.98 3.18
CA TYR A 222 7.16 -16.44 3.01
C TYR A 222 5.75 -17.02 2.88
N GLN A 223 4.78 -16.58 3.70
CA GLN A 223 3.40 -17.07 3.62
C GLN A 223 2.76 -16.64 2.30
N SER A 224 2.98 -15.40 1.87
CA SER A 224 2.53 -14.90 0.57
C SER A 224 3.16 -15.69 -0.59
N LEU A 225 4.46 -15.94 -0.56
CA LEU A 225 5.21 -16.65 -1.59
C LEU A 225 4.80 -18.13 -1.65
N GLU A 226 4.54 -18.75 -0.50
CA GLU A 226 3.97 -20.09 -0.45
C GLU A 226 2.59 -20.14 -1.10
N ASN A 227 1.71 -19.19 -0.77
CA ASN A 227 0.38 -19.12 -1.37
C ASN A 227 0.47 -18.92 -2.88
N ILE A 228 1.30 -17.98 -3.34
CA ILE A 228 1.49 -17.67 -4.76
C ILE A 228 2.12 -18.85 -5.51
N SER A 229 3.09 -19.55 -4.91
CA SER A 229 3.69 -20.76 -5.49
C SER A 229 2.68 -21.89 -5.66
N LYS A 230 1.62 -21.91 -4.84
CA LYS A 230 0.48 -22.83 -4.93
C LYS A 230 -0.65 -22.32 -5.83
N GLY A 231 -0.44 -21.20 -6.53
CA GLY A 231 -1.37 -20.65 -7.51
C GLY A 231 -2.27 -19.52 -7.01
N ASP A 232 -2.04 -18.98 -5.80
CA ASP A 232 -2.77 -17.78 -5.37
C ASP A 232 -2.46 -16.58 -6.29
N ASP A 233 -3.51 -15.85 -6.61
CA ASP A 233 -3.51 -14.72 -7.53
C ASP A 233 -4.13 -13.47 -6.89
N ASN A 234 -4.52 -13.55 -5.62
CA ASN A 234 -4.93 -12.41 -4.79
C ASN A 234 -3.72 -11.61 -4.29
N ILE A 235 -2.91 -11.10 -5.21
CA ILE A 235 -1.62 -10.50 -4.89
C ILE A 235 -1.74 -8.98 -4.75
N LEU A 236 -1.31 -8.42 -3.62
CA LEU A 236 -1.12 -6.97 -3.49
C LEU A 236 0.37 -6.64 -3.64
N TYR A 237 0.71 -5.87 -4.67
CA TYR A 237 2.08 -5.41 -4.91
C TYR A 237 2.29 -4.09 -4.17
N CYS A 238 3.25 -4.06 -3.25
CA CYS A 238 3.44 -2.94 -2.32
C CYS A 238 4.88 -2.42 -2.39
N PHE A 239 5.03 -1.12 -2.60
CA PHE A 239 6.23 -0.38 -2.25
C PHE A 239 5.93 0.39 -0.96
N ASN A 240 6.26 -0.25 0.16
CA ASN A 240 5.83 0.13 1.50
C ASN A 240 4.30 0.23 1.65
N ASP A 241 3.81 0.93 2.67
CA ASP A 241 2.38 1.25 2.87
C ASP A 241 1.90 2.45 2.01
N HIS A 242 2.84 3.21 1.44
CA HIS A 242 2.54 4.46 0.75
C HIS A 242 2.08 4.26 -0.70
N PHE A 243 2.63 3.26 -1.39
CA PHE A 243 2.33 2.93 -2.78
C PHE A 243 2.03 1.45 -2.94
N PHE A 244 0.85 1.10 -3.42
CA PHE A 244 0.52 -0.29 -3.70
C PHE A 244 -0.60 -0.40 -4.74
N PHE A 245 -0.64 -1.51 -5.46
CA PHE A 245 -1.66 -1.77 -6.47
C PHE A 245 -1.95 -3.26 -6.58
N SER A 246 -3.12 -3.58 -7.12
CA SER A 246 -3.53 -4.94 -7.40
C SER A 246 -4.66 -4.95 -8.43
N LYS A 247 -5.06 -6.16 -8.85
CA LYS A 247 -6.33 -6.36 -9.56
C LYS A 247 -7.48 -5.76 -8.77
N ARG A 248 -8.44 -5.23 -9.50
CA ARG A 248 -9.61 -4.55 -8.94
C ARG A 248 -10.37 -5.37 -7.88
N GLU A 249 -10.57 -6.66 -8.10
CA GLU A 249 -11.28 -7.56 -7.18
C GLU A 249 -10.49 -7.87 -5.90
N VAL A 250 -9.17 -7.75 -5.93
CA VAL A 250 -8.30 -7.94 -4.78
C VAL A 250 -8.23 -6.64 -3.99
N PHE A 251 -7.98 -5.52 -4.69
CA PHE A 251 -7.78 -4.22 -4.06
C PHE A 251 -9.00 -3.77 -3.23
N VAL A 252 -10.22 -3.95 -3.74
CA VAL A 252 -11.41 -3.50 -2.99
C VAL A 252 -11.70 -4.29 -1.71
N LYS A 253 -11.09 -5.46 -1.50
CA LYS A 253 -11.18 -6.16 -0.22
C LYS A 253 -10.53 -5.35 0.91
N LEU A 254 -9.66 -4.38 0.58
CA LEU A 254 -9.09 -3.43 1.54
C LEU A 254 -10.10 -2.35 1.98
N TYR A 255 -11.35 -2.37 1.53
CA TYR A 255 -12.38 -1.42 1.96
C TYR A 255 -12.54 -1.37 3.48
N ASP A 256 -12.51 -2.54 4.12
CA ASP A 256 -12.66 -2.69 5.57
C ASP A 256 -11.34 -2.58 6.35
N PHE A 257 -10.25 -2.15 5.70
CA PHE A 257 -8.94 -2.02 6.35
C PHE A 257 -9.03 -1.14 7.62
N ILE A 258 -9.85 -0.08 7.59
CA ILE A 258 -10.05 0.77 8.77
C ILE A 258 -10.60 0.01 10.00
N ASN A 259 -11.46 -0.98 9.80
CA ASN A 259 -12.07 -1.76 10.87
C ASN A 259 -11.15 -2.83 11.43
N ILE A 260 -10.15 -3.24 10.65
CA ILE A 260 -9.16 -4.26 11.02
C ILE A 260 -7.97 -3.63 11.76
N TYR A 261 -7.83 -2.30 11.73
CA TYR A 261 -6.70 -1.63 12.33
C TYR A 261 -6.62 -1.86 13.84
N GLY A 262 -5.40 -2.10 14.32
CA GLY A 262 -5.16 -2.33 15.75
C GLY A 262 -5.71 -3.67 16.22
N THR A 263 -5.89 -4.63 15.31
CA THR A 263 -6.07 -6.04 15.64
C THR A 263 -4.70 -6.74 15.66
N VAL A 264 -4.46 -7.65 16.60
CA VAL A 264 -3.25 -8.48 16.64
C VAL A 264 -3.64 -9.94 16.83
N TYR A 265 -2.94 -10.83 16.13
CA TYR A 265 -3.14 -12.27 16.20
C TYR A 265 -2.28 -12.98 17.28
N ASN A 266 -1.46 -12.28 18.09
CA ASN A 266 -0.60 -12.91 19.09
C ASN A 266 -0.03 -11.92 20.15
N ASN A 267 0.53 -12.44 21.25
CA ASN A 267 0.95 -11.70 22.46
C ASN A 267 2.29 -10.93 22.38
N ASN A 268 2.97 -10.88 21.23
CA ASN A 268 4.14 -10.02 21.01
C ASN A 268 3.75 -8.90 20.05
N ILE A 269 4.19 -7.65 20.21
CA ILE A 269 3.51 -6.45 19.65
C ILE A 269 4.44 -5.31 19.23
N GLN A 270 5.75 -5.55 19.12
CA GLN A 270 6.76 -4.49 19.00
C GLN A 270 6.54 -3.52 17.82
N HIS A 271 6.00 -4.00 16.69
CA HIS A 271 5.74 -3.18 15.50
C HIS A 271 4.27 -3.11 15.10
N THR A 272 3.37 -3.49 16.01
CA THR A 272 1.97 -3.70 15.63
C THR A 272 1.30 -2.45 15.08
N PHE A 273 1.67 -1.26 15.52
CA PHE A 273 1.04 -0.01 15.09
C PHE A 273 1.70 0.65 13.87
N ALA A 274 2.78 0.08 13.33
CA ALA A 274 3.37 0.59 12.08
C ALA A 274 2.38 0.40 10.92
N ALA A 275 2.30 1.38 10.00
CA ALA A 275 1.33 1.38 8.91
C ALA A 275 1.51 0.17 7.98
N GLU A 276 2.76 -0.23 7.74
CA GLU A 276 3.14 -1.41 6.96
C GLU A 276 2.65 -2.70 7.61
N ALA A 277 2.88 -2.85 8.92
CA ALA A 277 2.43 -4.02 9.67
C ALA A 277 0.90 -4.13 9.65
N GLN A 278 0.21 -3.00 9.75
CA GLN A 278 -1.25 -2.93 9.71
C GLN A 278 -1.82 -3.25 8.33
N LEU A 279 -1.17 -2.80 7.24
CA LEU A 279 -1.53 -3.18 5.88
C LEU A 279 -1.46 -4.70 5.69
N LEU A 280 -0.42 -5.32 6.24
CA LEU A 280 -0.22 -6.76 6.15
C LEU A 280 -1.25 -7.53 6.97
N ILE A 281 -1.51 -7.12 8.21
CA ILE A 281 -2.57 -7.69 9.05
C ILE A 281 -3.92 -7.63 8.31
N ALA A 282 -4.23 -6.50 7.68
CA ALA A 282 -5.43 -6.36 6.87
C ALA A 282 -5.44 -7.32 5.67
N CYS A 283 -4.33 -7.43 4.94
CA CYS A 283 -4.20 -8.38 3.83
C CYS A 283 -4.46 -9.81 4.29
N PHE A 284 -3.84 -10.25 5.39
CA PHE A 284 -4.04 -11.61 5.91
C PHE A 284 -5.47 -11.84 6.40
N HIS A 285 -6.12 -10.84 7.01
CA HIS A 285 -7.51 -10.95 7.44
C HIS A 285 -8.48 -11.15 6.27
N VAL A 286 -8.17 -10.59 5.09
CA VAL A 286 -9.02 -10.70 3.89
C VAL A 286 -8.46 -11.64 2.81
N ASN A 287 -7.53 -12.52 3.18
CA ASN A 287 -6.87 -13.50 2.31
C ASN A 287 -6.27 -12.89 1.03
N ILE A 288 -5.43 -11.88 1.21
CA ILE A 288 -4.57 -11.30 0.19
C ILE A 288 -3.13 -11.72 0.50
N SER A 289 -2.38 -12.06 -0.55
CA SER A 289 -0.94 -12.31 -0.49
C SER A 289 -0.17 -11.02 -0.79
N PRO A 290 0.31 -10.28 0.23
CA PRO A 290 1.11 -9.08 0.01
C PRO A 290 2.54 -9.43 -0.44
N LEU A 291 3.01 -8.75 -1.49
CA LEU A 291 4.41 -8.74 -1.94
C LEU A 291 4.98 -7.34 -1.72
N MET A 292 5.87 -7.19 -0.73
CA MET A 292 6.47 -5.90 -0.37
C MET A 292 7.88 -5.74 -0.92
N PHE A 293 8.17 -4.59 -1.54
CA PHE A 293 9.44 -4.22 -2.19
C PHE A 293 10.09 -3.00 -1.49
N LEU A 294 11.42 -2.87 -1.55
CA LEU A 294 12.19 -1.85 -0.82
C LEU A 294 12.76 -0.70 -1.69
N PRO A 295 13.05 0.48 -1.11
CA PRO A 295 13.72 1.59 -1.78
C PRO A 295 15.19 1.36 -2.17
N ASN A 296 15.91 0.43 -1.52
CA ASN A 296 17.34 0.17 -1.78
C ASN A 296 17.61 -1.17 -2.47
N THR A 297 16.59 -1.94 -2.83
CA THR A 297 16.77 -3.09 -3.75
C THR A 297 17.18 -2.67 -5.16
N TYR A 298 17.20 -1.36 -5.43
CA TYR A 298 17.73 -0.76 -6.66
C TYR A 298 19.25 -0.50 -6.61
N SER A 299 19.90 -0.52 -5.44
CA SER A 299 21.35 -0.28 -5.32
C SER A 299 22.19 -1.55 -5.17
N ILE A 300 21.59 -2.74 -5.26
CA ILE A 300 22.29 -4.05 -5.30
C ILE A 300 22.40 -4.56 -6.75
N ILE A 301 22.17 -3.68 -7.74
CA ILE A 301 22.45 -3.94 -9.15
C ILE A 301 23.21 -2.72 -9.69
N ARG A 302 24.48 -2.62 -9.28
CA ARG A 302 25.59 -2.18 -10.14
C ARG A 302 26.79 -3.05 -9.84
#